data_AF-A0A1Y4L6W1-F1
#
_entry.id   AF-A0A1Y4L6W1-F1
#
_cell.length_a   1.000
_cell.length_b   1.000
_cell.length_c   1.000
_cell.angle_alpha   90.00
_cell.angle_beta   90.00
_cell.angle_gamma   90.00
#
_symmetry.space_group_name_H-M   'P 1'
#
loop_
_entity.id
_entity.type
_entity.pdbx_description
1 polymer ?
#
loop_
_entity_poly.entity_id
_entity_poly.type
_entity_poly.pdbx_seq_one_letter_code
_entity_poly.pdbx_strand_id
1 'polypeptide(L)'
;MVKEFTCIVCPNGCTITAEAEARGDGAYAVRSVQGAACPRGTAYVEQELTDPRRTIATSVPVKGGELPLASVRLTAPIPKGEIFAAMEAMKRCVLTAPVEAGTVVISHLLGYEADVIVTKSVGEKGRG
;
A
#
# COMPACT_ATOMS: atom_id res chain seq x y z
N MET A 1 -20.42 -18.44 1.66
CA MET A 1 -19.25 -19.18 2.21
C MET A 1 -18.82 -18.52 3.52
N VAL A 2 -18.27 -19.30 4.44
CA VAL A 2 -17.69 -18.80 5.70
C VAL A 2 -16.18 -18.67 5.51
N LYS A 3 -15.59 -17.54 5.91
CA LYS A 3 -14.14 -17.32 5.92
C LYS A 3 -13.68 -16.86 7.30
N GLU A 4 -12.50 -17.31 7.69
CA GLU A 4 -11.84 -16.89 8.92
C GLU A 4 -10.66 -15.95 8.61
N PHE A 5 -10.49 -14.93 9.43
CA PHE A 5 -9.46 -13.91 9.31
C PHE A 5 -8.77 -13.66 10.64
N THR A 6 -7.46 -13.45 10.61
CA THR A 6 -6.77 -12.78 11.71
C THR A 6 -6.74 -11.28 11.42
N CYS A 7 -7.29 -10.47 12.33
CA CYS A 7 -7.25 -9.03 12.21
C CYS A 7 -5.81 -8.52 12.38
N ILE A 8 -5.24 -7.92 11.34
CA ILE A 8 -3.85 -7.41 11.35
C ILE A 8 -3.75 -5.91 11.67
N VAL A 9 -4.87 -5.26 11.97
CA VAL A 9 -4.93 -3.79 12.19
C VAL A 9 -4.24 -3.38 13.48
N CYS A 10 -4.17 -4.25 14.48
CA CYS A 10 -3.57 -3.96 15.77
C CYS A 10 -2.93 -5.24 16.36
N PRO A 11 -2.05 -5.12 17.37
CA PRO A 11 -1.33 -6.28 17.91
C PRO A 11 -2.22 -7.30 18.65
N ASN A 12 -3.50 -6.99 18.90
CA ASN A 12 -4.42 -7.93 19.54
C ASN A 12 -4.76 -9.14 18.66
N GLY A 13 -4.70 -9.01 17.33
CA GLY A 13 -4.81 -10.16 16.44
C GLY A 13 -6.12 -10.93 16.52
N CYS A 14 -7.26 -10.26 16.70
CA CYS A 14 -8.56 -10.93 16.88
C CYS A 14 -8.85 -11.93 15.74
N THR A 15 -9.33 -13.12 16.07
CA THR A 15 -9.91 -14.05 15.09
C THR A 15 -11.32 -13.61 14.76
N ILE A 16 -11.57 -13.34 13.48
CA ILE A 16 -12.84 -12.83 12.96
C ILE A 16 -13.36 -13.79 11.90
N THR A 17 -14.62 -14.21 12.04
CA THR A 17 -15.32 -15.05 11.07
C THR A 17 -16.31 -14.20 10.30
N ALA A 18 -16.31 -14.31 8.97
CA ALA A 18 -17.24 -13.60 8.11
C ALA A 18 -17.96 -14.54 7.16
N GLU A 19 -19.27 -14.35 7.05
CA GLU A 19 -20.11 -14.98 6.03
C GLU A 19 -20.20 -14.06 4.84
N ALA A 20 -19.84 -14.57 3.67
CA ALA A 20 -19.85 -13.78 2.44
C ALA A 20 -20.28 -14.60 1.23
N GLU A 21 -20.91 -13.95 0.26
CA GLU A 21 -21.35 -14.56 -1.00
C GLU A 21 -20.54 -13.98 -2.16
N ALA A 22 -20.01 -14.84 -3.03
CA ALA A 22 -19.28 -14.39 -4.20
C ALA A 22 -20.24 -13.63 -5.13
N ARG A 23 -19.79 -12.46 -5.58
CA ARG A 23 -20.42 -11.71 -6.66
C ARG A 23 -19.76 -12.09 -7.99
N GLY A 24 -20.45 -11.82 -9.09
CA GLY A 24 -19.95 -12.15 -10.45
C GLY A 24 -18.72 -11.34 -10.89
N ASP A 25 -18.30 -10.34 -10.12
CA ASP A 25 -17.18 -9.44 -10.36
C ASP A 25 -15.90 -9.82 -9.56
N GLY A 26 -15.92 -10.94 -8.84
CA GLY A 26 -14.80 -11.37 -8.00
C GLY A 26 -14.75 -10.74 -6.61
N ALA A 27 -15.67 -9.83 -6.29
CA ALA A 27 -15.87 -9.32 -4.93
C ALA A 27 -16.83 -10.22 -4.14
N TYR A 28 -16.92 -9.99 -2.83
CA TYR A 28 -17.86 -10.70 -1.96
C TYR A 28 -18.89 -9.76 -1.34
N ALA A 29 -20.16 -10.16 -1.32
CA ALA A 29 -21.19 -9.52 -0.50
C ALA A 29 -21.07 -10.05 0.94
N VAL A 30 -20.71 -9.19 1.88
CA VAL A 30 -20.62 -9.58 3.29
C VAL A 30 -22.02 -9.65 3.90
N ARG A 31 -22.38 -10.79 4.50
CA ARG A 31 -23.65 -11.01 5.20
C ARG A 31 -23.53 -10.76 6.70
N SER A 32 -22.45 -11.25 7.31
CA SER A 32 -22.21 -11.10 8.74
C SER A 32 -20.72 -11.15 9.06
N VAL A 33 -20.32 -10.46 10.13
CA VAL A 33 -18.94 -10.46 10.67
C VAL A 33 -19.03 -10.63 12.18
N GLN A 34 -18.31 -11.62 12.72
CA GLN A 34 -18.32 -11.98 14.14
C GLN A 34 -16.89 -12.18 14.67
N GLY A 35 -16.67 -11.93 15.96
CA GLY A 35 -15.34 -12.08 16.60
C GLY A 35 -14.47 -10.82 16.57
N ALA A 36 -14.93 -9.74 15.94
CA ALA A 36 -14.23 -8.46 15.98
C ALA A 36 -14.39 -7.79 17.36
N ALA A 37 -13.27 -7.56 18.06
CA ALA A 37 -13.27 -6.84 19.35
C ALA A 37 -13.44 -5.31 19.20
N CYS A 38 -13.39 -4.77 17.98
CA CYS A 38 -13.55 -3.34 17.73
C CYS A 38 -14.06 -3.07 16.29
N PRO A 39 -14.62 -1.88 16.01
CA PRO A 39 -15.15 -1.52 14.68
C PRO A 39 -14.11 -1.58 13.56
N ARG A 40 -12.84 -1.30 13.88
CA ARG A 40 -11.74 -1.36 12.91
C ARG A 40 -11.49 -2.78 12.39
N GLY A 41 -11.74 -3.80 13.22
CA GLY A 41 -11.61 -5.20 12.82
C GLY A 41 -12.68 -5.60 11.83
N THR A 42 -13.94 -5.19 12.07
CA THR A 42 -15.05 -5.40 11.14
C THR A 42 -14.76 -4.72 9.80
N ALA A 43 -14.41 -3.43 9.83
CA ALA A 43 -14.09 -2.67 8.62
C ALA A 43 -12.93 -3.28 7.82
N TYR A 44 -11.90 -3.81 8.50
CA TYR A 44 -10.80 -4.51 7.85
C TYR A 44 -11.26 -5.76 7.10
N VAL A 45 -12.05 -6.64 7.73
CA VAL A 45 -12.53 -7.88 7.10
C VAL A 45 -13.48 -7.58 5.95
N GLU A 46 -14.37 -6.60 6.11
CA GLU A 46 -15.24 -6.15 5.03
C GLU A 46 -14.43 -5.65 3.83
N GLN A 47 -13.47 -4.74 4.06
CA GLN A 47 -12.60 -4.24 3.00
C GLN A 47 -11.78 -5.37 2.36
N GLU A 48 -11.19 -6.27 3.14
CA GLU A 48 -10.38 -7.38 2.63
C GLU A 48 -11.20 -8.34 1.74
N LEU A 49 -12.50 -8.49 2.02
CA LEU A 49 -13.42 -9.29 1.23
C LEU A 49 -13.91 -8.59 -0.03
N THR A 50 -14.11 -7.27 0.00
CA THR A 50 -14.70 -6.51 -1.12
C THR A 50 -13.66 -5.89 -2.04
N ASP A 51 -12.59 -5.35 -1.47
CA ASP A 51 -11.54 -4.60 -2.15
C ASP A 51 -10.24 -4.66 -1.33
N PRO A 52 -9.49 -5.77 -1.38
CA PRO A 52 -8.26 -5.91 -0.60
C PRO A 52 -7.25 -4.87 -1.06
N ARG A 53 -6.84 -3.97 -0.17
CA ARG A 53 -5.89 -2.89 -0.48
C ARG A 53 -4.56 -3.06 0.22
N ARG A 54 -3.48 -2.60 -0.39
CA ARG A 54 -2.12 -2.64 0.16
C ARG A 54 -1.38 -1.33 -0.08
N THR A 55 -0.57 -0.94 0.90
CA THR A 55 0.44 0.10 0.74
C THR A 55 1.72 -0.53 0.21
N ILE A 56 2.37 0.10 -0.76
CA ILE A 56 3.62 -0.38 -1.35
C ILE A 56 4.76 0.50 -0.86
N ALA A 57 5.87 -0.12 -0.48
CA ALA A 57 7.15 0.54 -0.27
C ALA A 57 8.20 -0.15 -1.14
N THR A 58 9.03 0.63 -1.83
CA THR A 58 10.08 0.15 -2.72
C THR A 58 11.21 1.18 -2.81
N SER A 59 12.10 1.05 -3.78
CA SER A 59 13.19 1.99 -4.01
C SER A 59 13.30 2.36 -5.49
N VAL A 60 13.66 3.60 -5.78
CA VAL A 60 13.90 4.11 -7.14
C VAL A 60 15.36 4.58 -7.28
N PRO A 61 15.96 4.45 -8.48
CA PRO A 61 17.32 4.93 -8.73
C PRO A 61 17.48 6.43 -8.49
N VAL A 62 18.64 6.82 -7.98
CA VAL A 62 19.05 8.22 -7.80
C VAL A 62 20.36 8.45 -8.54
N LYS A 63 20.34 9.39 -9.50
CA LYS A 63 21.53 9.86 -10.20
C LYS A 63 22.28 10.87 -9.34
N GLY A 64 23.60 10.72 -9.28
CA GLY A 64 24.46 11.64 -8.53
C GLY A 64 24.23 11.62 -7.02
N GLY A 65 23.52 10.61 -6.48
CA GLY A 65 23.28 10.47 -5.05
C GLY A 65 24.44 9.82 -4.30
N GLU A 66 24.61 10.22 -3.04
CA GLU A 66 25.49 9.53 -2.08
C GLU A 66 25.07 8.06 -1.90
N LEU A 67 23.79 7.77 -2.11
CA LEU A 67 23.22 6.43 -2.24
C LEU A 67 22.68 6.25 -3.67
N PRO A 68 22.79 5.05 -4.26
CA PRO A 68 22.31 4.79 -5.62
C PRO A 68 20.77 4.70 -5.72
N LEU A 69 20.07 4.61 -4.59
CA LEU A 69 18.63 4.40 -4.51
C LEU A 69 18.03 5.29 -3.41
N ALA A 70 16.82 5.79 -3.63
CA ALA A 70 15.97 6.42 -2.61
C ALA A 70 14.79 5.49 -2.31
N SER A 71 14.47 5.32 -1.03
CA SER A 71 13.27 4.58 -0.64
C SER A 71 12.04 5.45 -0.88
N VAL A 72 11.02 4.84 -1.48
CA VAL A 72 9.72 5.45 -1.75
C VAL A 72 8.59 4.60 -1.19
N ARG A 73 7.46 5.23 -0.87
CA ARG A 73 6.23 4.52 -0.47
C ARG A 73 4.99 5.23 -1.00
N LEU A 74 3.87 4.51 -1.01
CA LEU A 74 2.56 5.12 -1.20
C LEU A 74 2.11 5.90 0.04
N THR A 75 1.43 7.02 -0.16
CA THR A 75 0.78 7.78 0.91
C THR A 75 -0.51 7.10 1.39
N ALA A 76 -1.20 6.39 0.51
CA ALA A 76 -2.43 5.65 0.78
C ALA A 76 -2.42 4.25 0.11
N PRO A 77 -3.19 3.27 0.62
CA PRO A 77 -3.24 1.93 0.04
C PRO A 77 -4.09 1.90 -1.25
N ILE A 78 -3.64 1.12 -2.22
CA ILE A 78 -4.33 0.88 -3.51
C ILE A 78 -4.84 -0.56 -3.59
N PRO A 79 -5.79 -0.89 -4.49
CA PRO A 79 -6.26 -2.25 -4.67
C PRO A 79 -5.12 -3.24 -4.96
N LYS A 80 -5.19 -4.45 -4.39
CA LYS A 80 -4.15 -5.48 -4.49
C LYS A 80 -3.86 -5.88 -5.93
N GLY A 81 -4.88 -5.83 -6.81
CA GLY A 81 -4.71 -6.11 -8.23
C GLY A 81 -3.77 -5.12 -8.95
N GLU A 82 -3.68 -3.89 -8.43
CA GLU A 82 -2.90 -2.80 -9.04
C GLU A 82 -1.42 -2.80 -8.64
N ILE A 83 -1.01 -3.70 -7.74
CA ILE A 83 0.36 -3.72 -7.21
C ILE A 83 1.39 -3.82 -8.33
N PHE A 84 1.17 -4.67 -9.33
CA PHE A 84 2.11 -4.85 -10.43
C PHE A 84 2.18 -3.62 -11.35
N ALA A 85 1.03 -3.01 -11.65
CA ALA A 85 0.99 -1.78 -12.45
C ALA A 85 1.67 -0.61 -11.72
N ALA A 86 1.45 -0.50 -10.41
CA ALA A 86 2.08 0.51 -9.56
C ALA A 86 3.60 0.34 -9.51
N MET A 87 4.08 -0.89 -9.37
CA MET A 87 5.52 -1.20 -9.40
C MET A 87 6.16 -0.87 -10.74
N GLU A 88 5.49 -1.17 -11.86
CA GLU A 88 6.00 -0.87 -13.20
C GLU A 88 6.06 0.66 -13.45
N ALA A 89 5.07 1.42 -12.97
CA ALA A 89 5.10 2.88 -13.02
C ALA A 89 6.27 3.45 -12.19
N MET A 90 6.46 2.99 -10.96
CA MET A 90 7.57 3.44 -10.09
C MET A 90 8.94 3.06 -10.64
N LYS A 91 9.09 1.89 -11.29
CA LYS A 91 10.35 1.42 -11.88
C LYS A 91 10.90 2.35 -12.98
N ARG A 92 10.02 3.13 -13.61
CA ARG A 92 10.39 4.08 -14.67
C ARG A 92 10.92 5.40 -14.12
N CYS A 93 10.77 5.65 -12.82
CA CYS A 93 11.27 6.85 -12.18
C CYS A 93 12.76 6.74 -11.91
N VAL A 94 13.48 7.82 -12.23
CA VAL A 94 14.87 8.01 -11.81
C VAL A 94 14.97 9.42 -11.24
N LEU A 95 15.38 9.52 -9.99
CA LEU A 95 15.56 10.79 -9.29
C LEU A 95 16.98 11.31 -9.52
N THR A 96 17.20 12.58 -9.25
CA THR A 96 18.52 13.20 -9.24
C THR A 96 18.73 13.80 -7.85
N ALA A 97 19.89 13.53 -7.24
CA ALA A 97 20.22 14.12 -5.95
C ALA A 97 20.45 15.64 -6.07
N PRO A 98 20.24 16.42 -4.99
CA PRO A 98 19.71 15.96 -3.71
C PRO A 98 18.19 15.72 -3.78
N VAL A 99 17.71 14.72 -3.06
CA VAL A 99 16.27 14.49 -2.87
C VAL A 99 15.93 14.39 -1.39
N GLU A 100 14.88 15.10 -0.98
CA GLU A 100 14.45 15.13 0.41
C GLU A 100 13.30 14.17 0.70
N ALA A 101 13.23 13.66 1.93
CA ALA A 101 12.08 12.93 2.41
C ALA A 101 10.80 13.79 2.31
N GLY A 102 9.70 13.17 1.89
CA GLY A 102 8.43 13.84 1.59
C GLY A 102 8.31 14.32 0.14
N THR A 103 9.39 14.31 -0.65
CA THR A 103 9.30 14.63 -2.08
C THR A 103 8.33 13.69 -2.79
N VAL A 104 7.33 14.27 -3.48
CA VAL A 104 6.40 13.52 -4.33
C VAL A 104 7.10 13.18 -5.65
N VAL A 105 7.19 11.89 -5.96
CA VAL A 105 7.79 11.33 -7.17
C VAL A 105 6.74 11.13 -8.27
N ILE A 106 5.57 10.62 -7.88
CA ILE A 106 4.40 10.48 -8.75
C ILE A 106 3.17 10.92 -7.94
N SER A 107 2.42 11.89 -8.44
CA SER A 107 1.13 12.28 -7.89
C SER A 107 0.00 11.42 -8.46
N HIS A 108 -0.98 11.06 -7.64
CA HIS A 108 -2.16 10.27 -8.03
C HIS A 108 -1.81 9.01 -8.85
N LEU A 109 -1.00 8.12 -8.28
CA LEU A 109 -0.50 6.93 -8.96
C LEU A 109 -1.66 6.09 -9.53
N LEU A 110 -1.63 5.84 -10.84
CA LEU A 110 -2.70 5.13 -11.59
C LEU A 110 -4.10 5.76 -11.45
N GLY A 111 -4.18 7.05 -11.11
CA GLY A 111 -5.44 7.77 -10.89
C GLY A 111 -6.07 7.57 -9.51
N TYR A 112 -5.38 6.90 -8.57
CA TYR A 112 -5.83 6.79 -7.18
C TYR A 112 -5.41 8.02 -6.37
N GLU A 113 -6.12 8.28 -5.26
CA GLU A 113 -5.71 9.25 -4.23
C GLU A 113 -4.53 8.73 -3.40
N ALA A 114 -3.44 8.35 -4.07
CA ALA A 114 -2.22 7.81 -3.51
C ALA A 114 -1.02 8.32 -4.28
N ASP A 115 -0.12 9.01 -3.58
CA ASP A 115 1.12 9.52 -4.15
C ASP A 115 2.28 8.59 -3.82
N VAL A 116 3.29 8.58 -4.68
CA VAL A 116 4.59 7.97 -4.40
C VAL A 116 5.49 9.04 -3.80
N ILE A 117 5.90 8.87 -2.55
CA ILE A 117 6.76 9.83 -1.85
C ILE A 117 8.09 9.20 -1.42
N VAL A 118 9.15 10.00 -1.41
CA VAL A 118 10.45 9.62 -0.84
C VAL A 118 10.35 9.55 0.68
N THR A 119 10.90 8.50 1.29
CA THR A 119 10.90 8.31 2.76
C THR A 119 12.24 8.58 3.42
N LYS A 120 13.33 8.58 2.64
CA LYS A 120 14.69 8.84 3.10
C LYS A 120 15.39 9.80 2.15
N SER A 121 15.89 10.91 2.69
CA SER A 121 16.68 11.86 1.90
C SER A 121 17.96 11.21 1.37
N VAL A 122 18.36 11.59 0.17
CA VAL A 122 19.62 11.18 -0.46
C VAL A 122 20.34 12.45 -0.92
N GLY A 123 21.46 12.76 -0.27
CA GLY A 123 22.32 13.88 -0.65
C GLY A 123 23.10 13.63 -1.94
N GLU A 124 23.78 14.66 -2.45
CA GLU A 124 24.66 14.53 -3.62
C GLU A 124 25.92 13.71 -3.29
N LYS A 125 26.42 12.99 -4.29
CA LYS A 125 27.66 12.22 -4.22
C LYS A 125 28.86 13.18 -4.20
N GLY A 126 29.25 13.61 -3.00
CA GLY A 126 30.51 14.26 -2.72
C GLY A 126 30.65 15.69 -3.27
N ARG A 127 30.65 16.65 -2.35
CA ARG A 127 31.89 17.39 -2.08
C ARG A 127 32.37 16.98 -0.68
N GLY A 128 33.21 15.95 -0.62
CA GLY A 128 33.95 15.51 0.55
C GLY A 128 35.31 15.04 0.09
#